data_AF-A0A453LCP5-F1
#
_entry.id   AF-A0A453LCP5-F1
#
_cell.length_a   1.000
_cell.length_b   1.000
_cell.length_c   1.000
_cell.angle_alpha   90.00
_cell.angle_beta   90.00
_cell.angle_gamma   90.00
#
_symmetry.space_group_name_H-M   'P 1'
#
loop_
_entity.id
_entity.type
_entity.pdbx_description
1 polymer ?
#
loop_
_entity_poly.entity_id
_entity_poly.type
_entity_poly.pdbx_seq_one_letter_code
_entity_poly.pdbx_strand_id
1 'polypeptide(L)'
;PLPFSTASTLGALCRWGVYADLIEVDAGHDFHSAWADINLAWAVLRPGGVMFGHDYFTAADDRGVRRAVTLFARVKGLTVRPHGQHWILSPKPRGDGR
;
A
#
# COMPACT_ATOMS: atom_id res chain seq x y z
N PRO A 1 -13.01 7.26 -22.49
CA PRO A 1 -12.28 6.20 -21.77
C PRO A 1 -12.36 6.42 -20.25
N LEU A 2 -12.85 5.43 -19.49
CA LEU A 2 -12.63 5.39 -18.04
C LEU A 2 -11.17 4.97 -17.82
N PRO A 3 -10.36 5.75 -17.08
CA PRO A 3 -9.00 5.36 -16.82
C PRO A 3 -8.98 4.21 -15.81
N PHE A 4 -8.71 2.99 -16.27
CA PHE A 4 -8.67 1.75 -15.47
C PHE A 4 -7.38 1.57 -14.64
N SER A 5 -6.65 2.64 -14.32
CA SER A 5 -5.42 2.53 -13.52
C SER A 5 -5.66 2.88 -12.05
N THR A 6 -4.97 2.17 -11.16
CA THR A 6 -4.91 2.46 -9.72
C THR A 6 -4.61 3.94 -9.45
N ALA A 7 -3.63 4.50 -10.17
CA ALA A 7 -3.27 5.91 -10.07
C ALA A 7 -4.41 6.87 -10.40
N SER A 8 -5.22 6.57 -11.41
CA SER A 8 -6.33 7.44 -11.81
C SER A 8 -7.45 7.43 -10.78
N THR A 9 -7.80 6.26 -10.26
CA THR A 9 -8.82 6.11 -9.22
C THR A 9 -8.39 6.76 -7.92
N LEU A 10 -7.19 6.46 -7.41
CA LEU A 10 -6.69 7.04 -6.15
C LEU A 10 -6.52 8.56 -6.24
N GLY A 11 -6.10 9.06 -7.41
CA GLY A 11 -6.06 10.49 -7.69
C GLY A 11 -7.44 11.15 -7.66
N ALA A 12 -8.47 10.47 -8.18
CA ALA A 12 -9.85 10.97 -8.10
C ALA A 12 -10.39 10.96 -6.66
N LEU A 13 -10.19 9.87 -5.90
CA LEU A 13 -10.61 9.76 -4.50
C LEU A 13 -9.99 10.88 -3.64
N CYS A 14 -8.70 11.15 -3.82
CA CYS A 14 -8.02 12.25 -3.14
C CYS A 14 -8.67 13.60 -3.46
N ARG A 15 -8.96 13.88 -4.74
CA ARG A 15 -9.63 15.14 -5.14
C ARG A 15 -11.05 15.26 -4.61
N TRP A 16 -11.75 14.14 -4.45
CA TRP A 16 -13.10 14.09 -3.89
C TRP A 16 -13.11 14.10 -2.35
N GLY A 17 -11.95 14.11 -1.69
CA GLY A 17 -11.87 14.06 -0.23
C GLY A 17 -12.30 12.72 0.37
N VAL A 18 -12.26 11.64 -0.43
CA VAL A 18 -12.57 10.29 0.01
C VAL A 18 -11.28 9.62 0.49
N TYR A 19 -11.26 9.28 1.78
CA TYR A 19 -10.12 8.63 2.43
C TYR A 19 -10.59 7.36 3.12
N ALA A 20 -9.77 6.33 3.08
CA ALA A 20 -10.12 5.01 3.59
C ALA A 20 -9.45 4.73 4.94
N ASP A 21 -10.15 3.98 5.78
CA ASP A 21 -9.61 3.43 7.03
C ASP A 21 -8.94 2.06 6.81
N LEU A 22 -9.25 1.40 5.70
CA LEU A 22 -8.69 0.12 5.29
C LEU A 22 -8.48 0.11 3.77
N ILE A 23 -7.28 -0.27 3.31
CA ILE A 23 -6.97 -0.41 1.87
C ILE A 23 -6.29 -1.75 1.62
N GLU A 24 -6.82 -2.50 0.66
CA GLU A 24 -6.17 -3.64 0.05
C GLU A 24 -5.41 -3.20 -1.20
N VAL A 25 -4.17 -3.65 -1.34
CA VAL A 25 -3.32 -3.40 -2.51
C VAL A 25 -3.01 -4.73 -3.20
N ASP A 26 -3.69 -4.96 -4.32
CA ASP A 26 -3.43 -6.06 -5.25
C ASP A 26 -2.65 -5.51 -6.46
N ALA A 27 -1.35 -5.33 -6.27
CA ALA A 27 -0.51 -4.59 -7.20
C ALA A 27 0.08 -5.47 -8.30
N GLY A 28 0.61 -4.83 -9.35
CA GLY A 28 1.46 -5.50 -10.32
C GLY A 28 2.65 -6.21 -9.65
N HIS A 29 3.06 -7.36 -10.19
CA HIS A 29 4.06 -8.23 -9.54
C HIS A 29 5.52 -7.78 -9.72
N ASP A 30 5.78 -6.69 -10.44
CA ASP A 30 7.10 -6.07 -10.51
C ASP A 30 7.28 -4.98 -9.43
N PHE A 31 8.53 -4.70 -9.07
CA PHE A 31 8.86 -3.75 -8.01
C PHE A 31 8.30 -2.34 -8.26
N HIS A 32 8.37 -1.81 -9.48
CA HIS A 32 8.03 -0.42 -9.75
C HIS A 32 6.53 -0.19 -9.72
N SER A 33 5.76 -1.11 -10.30
CA SER A 33 4.30 -1.07 -10.23
C SER A 33 3.81 -1.23 -8.78
N ALA A 34 4.31 -2.23 -8.05
CA ALA A 34 3.98 -2.41 -6.63
C ALA A 34 4.34 -1.19 -5.78
N TRP A 35 5.54 -0.64 -5.98
CA TRP A 35 5.97 0.56 -5.27
C TRP A 35 5.05 1.75 -5.53
N ALA A 36 4.65 1.98 -6.79
CA ALA A 36 3.77 3.08 -7.15
C ALA A 36 2.39 2.94 -6.49
N ASP A 37 1.78 1.75 -6.58
CA ASP A 37 0.46 1.47 -6.01
C ASP A 37 0.45 1.62 -4.49
N ILE A 38 1.45 1.09 -3.78
CA ILE A 38 1.59 1.23 -2.32
C ILE A 38 1.70 2.70 -1.91
N ASN A 39 2.51 3.50 -2.62
CA ASN A 39 2.68 4.92 -2.29
C ASN A 39 1.40 5.73 -2.52
N LEU A 40 0.69 5.46 -3.61
CA LEU A 40 -0.58 6.12 -3.92
C LEU A 40 -1.66 5.73 -2.91
N ALA A 41 -1.76 4.44 -2.57
CA ALA A 41 -2.69 3.96 -1.54
C ALA A 41 -2.40 4.61 -0.18
N TRP A 42 -1.13 4.80 0.16
CA TRP A 42 -0.73 5.42 1.43
C TRP A 42 -1.17 6.88 1.53
N ALA A 43 -1.22 7.60 0.42
CA ALA A 43 -1.64 8.99 0.38
C ALA A 43 -3.11 9.16 0.75
N VAL A 44 -3.97 8.20 0.37
CA VAL A 44 -5.41 8.22 0.67
C VAL A 44 -5.81 7.39 1.90
N LEU A 45 -4.85 6.73 2.55
CA LEU A 45 -5.06 6.06 3.83
C LEU A 45 -5.12 7.07 4.98
N ARG A 46 -6.15 6.99 5.82
CA ARG A 46 -6.28 7.84 7.01
C ARG A 46 -5.23 7.50 8.07
N PRO A 47 -4.82 8.48 8.90
CA PRO A 47 -4.06 8.17 10.11
C PRO A 47 -4.83 7.18 11.01
N GLY A 48 -4.15 6.14 11.48
CA GLY A 48 -4.75 5.00 12.18
C GLY A 48 -5.31 3.90 11.28
N GLY A 49 -5.39 4.13 9.96
CA GLY A 49 -5.85 3.14 9.00
C GLY A 49 -4.81 2.05 8.73
N VAL A 50 -5.27 0.93 8.18
CA VAL A 50 -4.45 -0.25 7.88
C VAL A 50 -4.36 -0.45 6.37
N MET A 51 -3.17 -0.79 5.90
CA MET A 51 -2.94 -1.24 4.53
C MET A 51 -2.45 -2.68 4.54
N PHE A 52 -3.01 -3.47 3.64
CA PHE A 52 -2.65 -4.87 3.44
C PHE A 52 -2.70 -5.21 1.96
N GLY A 53 -2.20 -6.39 1.58
CA GLY A 53 -2.20 -6.85 0.19
C GLY A 53 -1.68 -8.27 0.07
N HIS A 54 -1.53 -8.77 -1.15
CA HIS A 54 -1.16 -10.16 -1.44
C HIS A 54 0.31 -10.31 -1.89
N ASP A 55 0.73 -11.54 -2.23
CA ASP A 55 1.97 -11.85 -2.96
C ASP A 55 3.30 -11.49 -2.27
N TYR A 56 3.29 -11.44 -0.93
CA TYR A 56 4.51 -11.20 -0.16
C TYR A 56 5.52 -12.35 -0.24
N PHE A 57 5.05 -13.59 -0.32
CA PHE A 57 5.89 -14.78 -0.42
C PHE A 57 5.61 -15.53 -1.72
N THR A 58 6.12 -14.99 -2.83
CA THR A 58 6.11 -15.65 -4.14
C THR A 58 7.48 -16.21 -4.48
N ALA A 59 7.54 -17.06 -5.52
CA ALA A 59 8.80 -17.62 -6.03
C ALA A 59 9.74 -16.54 -6.63
N ALA A 60 9.25 -15.32 -6.84
CA ALA A 60 10.08 -14.20 -7.26
C ALA A 60 10.94 -13.72 -6.08
N ASP A 61 12.19 -14.22 -5.99
CA ASP A 61 13.23 -13.96 -4.98
C ASP A 61 13.40 -12.48 -4.55
N ASP A 62 12.47 -11.93 -3.77
CA ASP A 62 12.54 -10.55 -3.26
C ASP A 62 12.72 -9.49 -4.38
N ARG A 63 12.10 -9.70 -5.55
CA ARG A 63 12.23 -8.79 -6.70
C ARG A 63 10.98 -7.99 -7.04
N GLY A 64 9.82 -8.38 -6.51
CA GLY A 64 8.53 -7.78 -6.79
C GLY A 64 7.89 -7.13 -5.56
N VAL A 65 6.65 -7.55 -5.27
CA VAL A 65 5.81 -7.04 -4.17
C VAL A 65 6.53 -7.09 -2.82
N ARG A 66 7.16 -8.22 -2.48
CA ARG A 66 7.91 -8.38 -1.22
C ARG A 66 8.89 -7.23 -0.98
N ARG A 67 9.77 -6.97 -1.95
CA ARG A 67 10.78 -5.91 -1.87
C ARG A 67 10.16 -4.53 -1.74
N ALA A 68 9.10 -4.26 -2.51
CA ALA A 68 8.39 -2.99 -2.44
C ALA A 68 7.79 -2.75 -1.04
N VAL A 69 7.07 -3.75 -0.51
CA VAL A 69 6.44 -3.70 0.83
C VAL A 69 7.50 -3.58 1.93
N THR A 70 8.55 -4.42 1.91
CA THR A 70 9.60 -4.40 2.93
C THR A 70 10.36 -3.07 2.93
N LEU A 71 10.72 -2.55 1.75
CA LEU A 71 11.42 -1.26 1.64
C LEU A 71 10.51 -0.12 2.09
N PHE A 72 9.24 -0.11 1.66
CA PHE A 72 8.28 0.92 2.05
C PHE A 72 8.08 0.96 3.55
N ALA A 73 7.88 -0.21 4.18
CA ALA A 73 7.73 -0.33 5.62
C ALA A 73 8.96 0.21 6.35
N ARG A 74 10.17 -0.13 5.89
CA ARG A 74 11.43 0.40 6.45
C ARG A 74 11.51 1.92 6.36
N VAL A 75 11.18 2.50 5.20
CA VAL A 75 11.21 3.96 4.97
C VAL A 75 10.18 4.68 5.86
N LYS A 76 9.02 4.07 6.11
CA LYS A 76 7.95 4.65 6.93
C LYS A 76 8.03 4.30 8.42
N GLY A 77 9.01 3.50 8.84
CA GLY A 77 9.13 3.04 10.23
C GLY A 77 7.99 2.11 10.66
N LEU A 78 7.46 1.32 9.73
CA LEU A 78 6.34 0.38 9.94
C LEU A 78 6.85 -1.05 10.07
N THR A 79 6.01 -1.91 10.66
CA THR A 79 6.24 -3.36 10.66
C THR A 79 5.38 -4.04 9.60
N VAL A 80 5.91 -5.09 8.99
CA VAL A 80 5.17 -5.97 8.07
C VAL A 80 4.86 -7.27 8.81
N ARG A 81 3.58 -7.63 8.89
CA ARG A 81 3.12 -8.90 9.43
C ARG A 81 2.49 -9.74 8.31
N PRO A 82 3.14 -10.82 7.88
CA PRO A 82 2.49 -11.81 7.02
C PRO A 82 1.35 -12.53 7.77
N HIS A 83 0.25 -12.78 7.09
CA HIS A 83 -0.92 -13.50 7.60
C HIS A 83 -1.63 -14.25 6.47
N GLY A 84 -1.49 -15.57 6.45
CA GLY A 84 -1.92 -16.38 5.32
C GLY A 84 -1.17 -15.95 4.05
N GLN A 85 -1.91 -15.61 3.01
CA GLN A 85 -1.34 -15.09 1.76
C GLN A 85 -1.15 -13.57 1.75
N HIS A 86 -1.60 -12.87 2.79
CA HIS A 86 -1.56 -11.41 2.84
C HIS A 86 -0.37 -10.90 3.64
N TRP A 87 0.16 -9.74 3.26
CA TRP A 87 0.97 -8.90 4.13
C TRP A 87 0.10 -7.80 4.72
N ILE A 88 0.37 -7.43 5.97
CA ILE A 88 -0.35 -6.38 6.68
C ILE A 88 0.69 -5.41 7.27
N LEU A 89 0.56 -4.12 6.96
CA LEU A 89 1.37 -3.08 7.61
C LEU A 89 0.77 -2.73 8.98
N SER A 90 1.64 -2.39 9.93
CA SER A 90 1.19 -1.70 11.16
C SER A 90 0.40 -0.43 10.79
N PRO A 91 -0.60 -0.03 11.61
CA PRO A 91 -1.44 1.13 11.31
C PRO A 91 -0.64 2.38 10.99
N LYS A 92 -1.13 3.20 10.06
CA LYS A 92 -0.54 4.50 9.74
C LYS A 92 -0.48 5.34 11.02
N PRO A 93 0.67 5.94 11.37
CA PRO A 93 0.78 6.77 12.56
C PRO A 93 -0.31 7.85 12.54
N ARG A 94 -1.03 7.99 13.65
CA ARG A 94 -1.82 9.19 13.92
C ARG A 94 -0.77 10.29 14.14
N GLY A 95 -0.70 11.28 13.26
CA GLY A 95 0.17 12.45 13.49
C GLY A 95 -0.06 12.95 14.92
N ASP A 96 1.00 13.34 15.63
CA ASP A 96 0.77 13.98 16.91
C ASP A 96 -0.12 15.20 16.64
N GLY A 97 -1.23 15.30 17.37
CA GLY A 97 -2.13 16.44 17.24
C GLY A 97 -1.50 17.68 17.85
N ARG A 98 -0.36 18.13 17.29
CA ARG A 98 0.31 19.39 17.60
C ARG A 98 0.28 20.30 16.39
#